data_AF-A0A1J3CRW0-F1
#
_entry.id   AF-A0A1J3CRW0-F1
#
_cell.length_a   1.000
_cell.length_b   1.000
_cell.length_c   1.000
_cell.angle_alpha   90.00
_cell.angle_beta   90.00
_cell.angle_gamma   90.00
#
_symmetry.space_group_name_H-M   'P 1'
#
loop_
_entity.id
_entity.type
_entity.pdbx_description
1 polymer ?
#
loop_
_entity_poly.entity_id
_entity_poly.type
_entity_poly.pdbx_seq_one_letter_code
_entity_poly.pdbx_strand_id
1 'polypeptide(L)'
;MTSPGKSPRSDRKSPTVVTVQPSSPRFPIGTPTAGAQRKIGIAVDLSDESAYAVQWAVQNYLRSGDAVVLLHVQPTSVLYGADWGAIDLSPQWDPDNEESQRKLEDDFDIFTNKKASDVAQPLVEAEIPFKIHIVKDHDMKERLCLEVERLGLSTLIMGSRGFGATKRSSKGRLGSVSDYSVHHCACPVVVVRFPDDKDGEDEKSGENGAENLVDSDKLHTVPEVAEEEGDYHGASDKPQQQQA
;
A
#
# COMPACT_ATOMS: atom_id res chain seq x y z
N MET A 1 4.90 74.88 -25.37
CA MET A 1 4.59 74.26 -24.06
C MET A 1 3.34 73.41 -24.21
N THR A 2 3.48 72.09 -24.27
CA THR A 2 2.42 71.10 -23.97
C THR A 2 3.06 69.71 -23.98
N SER A 3 3.14 69.09 -22.81
CA SER A 3 3.72 67.75 -22.57
C SER A 3 2.75 66.65 -23.02
N PRO A 4 3.23 65.46 -23.45
CA PRO A 4 2.38 64.29 -23.68
C PRO A 4 2.03 63.60 -22.35
N GLY A 5 0.75 63.27 -22.17
CA GLY A 5 0.20 62.61 -20.99
C GLY A 5 0.68 61.17 -20.81
N LYS A 6 0.99 60.80 -19.55
CA LYS A 6 1.31 59.44 -19.12
C LYS A 6 0.06 58.55 -19.20
N SER A 7 0.20 57.38 -19.81
CA SER A 7 -0.78 56.27 -19.70
C SER A 7 -0.75 55.67 -18.28
N PRO A 8 -1.91 55.30 -17.70
CA PRO A 8 -1.93 54.63 -16.41
C PRO A 8 -1.46 53.18 -16.54
N ARG A 9 -0.55 52.78 -15.66
CA ARG A 9 -0.09 51.39 -15.50
C ARG A 9 -1.25 50.58 -14.93
N SER A 10 -1.62 49.49 -15.60
CA SER A 10 -2.55 48.51 -15.06
C SER A 10 -1.85 47.70 -13.98
N ASP A 11 -2.27 47.85 -12.72
CA ASP A 11 -1.84 46.99 -11.62
C ASP A 11 -2.33 45.57 -11.87
N ARG A 12 -1.42 44.71 -12.33
CA ARG A 12 -1.67 43.27 -12.47
C ARG A 12 -1.65 42.67 -11.06
N LYS A 13 -2.82 42.59 -10.42
CA LYS A 13 -3.00 41.89 -9.14
C LYS A 13 -2.50 40.45 -9.30
N SER A 14 -1.51 40.08 -8.50
CA SER A 14 -1.06 38.70 -8.33
C SER A 14 -2.23 37.84 -7.82
N PRO A 15 -2.35 36.57 -8.25
CA PRO A 15 -3.46 35.73 -7.84
C PRO A 15 -3.36 35.49 -6.33
N THR A 16 -4.40 35.92 -5.61
CA THR A 16 -4.55 35.62 -4.18
C THR A 16 -4.84 34.14 -4.04
N VAL A 17 -3.93 33.39 -3.44
CA VAL A 17 -4.16 31.99 -3.07
C VAL A 17 -5.28 31.99 -2.04
N VAL A 18 -6.46 31.56 -2.45
CA VAL A 18 -7.59 31.34 -1.53
C VAL A 18 -7.35 29.99 -0.88
N THR A 19 -6.77 30.00 0.33
CA THR A 19 -6.70 28.82 1.17
C THR A 19 -8.10 28.52 1.69
N VAL A 20 -8.84 27.65 1.00
CA VAL A 20 -10.13 27.15 1.48
C VAL A 20 -9.86 26.19 2.63
N GLN A 21 -10.09 26.63 3.88
CA GLN A 21 -10.18 25.71 5.01
C GLN A 21 -11.45 24.87 4.86
N PRO A 22 -11.37 23.53 4.80
CA PRO A 22 -12.58 22.71 4.86
C PRO A 22 -13.17 22.81 6.27
N SER A 23 -14.38 23.34 6.36
CA SER A 23 -15.19 23.36 7.57
C SER A 23 -15.78 21.97 7.81
N SER A 24 -15.17 21.20 8.72
CA SER A 24 -15.78 19.98 9.28
C SER A 24 -15.32 19.71 10.71
N PRO A 25 -16.15 19.00 11.52
CA PRO A 25 -16.25 19.22 12.96
C PRO A 25 -15.18 18.47 13.76
N ARG A 26 -14.77 19.13 14.87
CA ARG A 26 -13.90 18.69 15.98
C ARG A 26 -13.68 17.17 16.11
N PHE A 27 -12.43 16.76 15.93
CA PHE A 27 -11.88 15.52 16.51
C PHE A 27 -11.17 15.82 17.85
N PRO A 28 -11.10 14.84 18.77
CA PRO A 28 -10.67 15.06 20.14
C PRO A 28 -9.18 15.43 20.25
N ILE A 29 -8.87 16.11 21.34
CA ILE A 29 -7.55 16.57 21.74
C ILE A 29 -6.60 15.37 21.94
N GLY A 30 -5.45 15.40 21.26
CA GLY A 30 -4.23 14.70 21.69
C GLY A 30 -3.94 13.34 21.05
N THR A 31 -3.79 13.27 19.72
CA THR A 31 -2.97 12.20 19.11
C THR A 31 -1.76 12.86 18.41
N PRO A 32 -0.58 12.21 18.32
CA PRO A 32 0.57 12.75 17.59
C PRO A 32 0.24 13.18 16.15
N THR A 33 -0.82 12.59 15.59
CA THR A 33 -1.30 12.82 14.23
C THR A 33 -2.31 13.98 14.08
N ALA A 34 -2.78 14.58 15.18
CA ALA A 34 -3.92 15.53 15.17
C ALA A 34 -3.60 16.89 14.53
N GLY A 35 -2.33 17.29 14.47
CA GLY A 35 -1.88 18.54 13.84
C GLY A 35 -1.38 18.39 12.40
N ALA A 36 -1.46 17.18 11.83
CA ALA A 36 -0.90 16.89 10.51
C ALA A 36 -1.76 17.45 9.38
N GLN A 37 -1.10 17.94 8.33
CA GLN A 37 -1.77 18.40 7.11
C GLN A 37 -2.31 17.21 6.31
N ARG A 38 -1.58 16.08 6.34
CA ARG A 38 -1.98 14.82 5.70
C ARG A 38 -1.80 13.67 6.67
N LYS A 39 -2.80 12.77 6.71
CA LYS A 39 -2.71 11.50 7.43
C LYS A 39 -2.44 10.40 6.41
N ILE A 40 -1.29 9.75 6.50
CA ILE A 40 -0.85 8.71 5.57
C ILE A 40 -1.00 7.36 6.26
N GLY A 41 -1.72 6.44 5.64
CA GLY A 41 -1.79 5.05 6.07
C GLY A 41 -0.64 4.25 5.50
N ILE A 42 0.01 3.41 6.29
CA ILE A 42 0.88 2.36 5.78
C ILE A 42 0.37 1.02 6.29
N ALA A 43 -0.13 0.17 5.39
CA ALA A 43 -0.59 -1.17 5.74
C ALA A 43 0.62 -2.09 5.94
N VAL A 44 0.66 -2.76 7.09
CA VAL A 44 1.74 -3.67 7.45
C VAL A 44 1.18 -5.02 7.88
N ASP A 45 1.85 -6.09 7.47
CA ASP A 45 1.53 -7.48 7.83
C ASP A 45 2.72 -8.17 8.51
N LEU A 46 3.69 -7.38 8.96
CA LEU A 46 4.91 -7.79 9.68
C LEU A 46 5.88 -8.65 8.85
N SER A 47 5.68 -8.69 7.52
CA SER A 47 6.63 -9.24 6.55
C SER A 47 7.75 -8.26 6.19
N ASP A 48 8.83 -8.78 5.59
CA ASP A 48 9.93 -7.96 5.06
C ASP A 48 9.45 -7.03 3.94
N GLU A 49 8.50 -7.48 3.12
CA GLU A 49 7.86 -6.70 2.07
C GLU A 49 7.13 -5.47 2.64
N SER A 50 6.43 -5.63 3.76
CA SER A 50 5.76 -4.51 4.43
C SER A 50 6.73 -3.59 5.16
N ALA A 51 7.79 -4.13 5.78
CA ALA A 51 8.84 -3.34 6.40
C ALA A 51 9.57 -2.47 5.37
N TYR A 52 9.85 -3.03 4.20
CA TYR A 52 10.41 -2.29 3.06
C TYR A 52 9.47 -1.19 2.58
N ALA A 53 8.15 -1.41 2.56
CA ALA A 53 7.20 -0.37 2.18
C ALA A 53 7.23 0.82 3.15
N VAL A 54 7.45 0.60 4.45
CA VAL A 54 7.66 1.66 5.44
C VAL A 54 8.95 2.44 5.13
N GLN A 55 10.06 1.73 4.92
CA GLN A 55 11.34 2.34 4.57
C GLN A 55 11.24 3.17 3.29
N TRP A 56 10.61 2.61 2.26
CA TRP A 56 10.39 3.27 0.97
C TRP A 56 9.55 4.54 1.14
N ALA A 57 8.50 4.49 1.96
CA ALA A 57 7.64 5.64 2.22
C ALA A 57 8.41 6.79 2.86
N VAL A 58 9.25 6.50 3.86
CA VAL A 58 10.14 7.49 4.51
C VAL A 58 11.05 8.16 3.49
N GLN A 59 11.65 7.39 2.59
CA GLN A 59 12.64 7.90 1.64
C GLN A 59 12.03 8.66 0.45
N ASN A 60 10.82 8.29 0.00
CA ASN A 60 10.32 8.70 -1.31
C ASN A 60 8.98 9.46 -1.26
N TYR A 61 8.17 9.26 -0.22
CA TYR A 61 6.79 9.75 -0.21
C TYR A 61 6.53 10.78 0.89
N LEU A 62 6.94 10.45 2.11
CA LEU A 62 6.63 11.23 3.31
C LEU A 62 7.37 12.57 3.31
N ARG A 63 6.71 13.59 3.84
CA ARG A 63 7.20 14.97 3.89
C ARG A 63 6.89 15.59 5.24
N SER A 64 7.54 16.71 5.54
CA SER A 64 7.25 17.50 6.74
C SER A 64 5.77 17.90 6.77
N GLY A 65 5.12 17.69 7.92
CA GLY A 65 3.69 17.95 8.11
C GLY A 65 2.78 16.74 7.83
N ASP A 66 3.33 15.62 7.36
CA ASP A 66 2.64 14.34 7.33
C ASP A 66 2.64 13.70 8.71
N ALA A 67 1.60 12.92 9.00
CA ALA A 67 1.63 11.96 10.09
C ALA A 67 1.17 10.60 9.61
N VAL A 68 1.80 9.55 10.15
CA VAL A 68 1.63 8.18 9.70
C VAL A 68 0.72 7.40 10.65
N VAL A 69 -0.15 6.58 10.07
CA VAL A 69 -0.84 5.50 10.79
C VAL A 69 -0.34 4.17 10.23
N LEU A 70 0.46 3.47 11.02
CA LEU A 70 0.83 2.09 10.73
C LEU A 70 -0.39 1.21 11.03
N LEU A 71 -0.98 0.63 10.00
CA LEU A 71 -2.24 -0.09 10.05
C LEU A 71 -1.96 -1.58 9.90
N HIS A 72 -2.20 -2.35 10.95
CA HIS A 72 -2.09 -3.80 10.94
C HIS A 72 -3.46 -4.43 11.19
N VAL A 73 -3.90 -5.30 10.29
CA VAL A 73 -5.06 -6.17 10.54
C VAL A 73 -4.54 -7.53 10.96
N GLN A 74 -4.79 -7.89 12.21
CA GLN A 74 -4.48 -9.19 12.77
C GLN A 74 -5.65 -10.14 12.46
N PRO A 75 -5.41 -11.27 11.77
CA PRO A 75 -6.41 -12.31 11.60
C PRO A 75 -6.89 -12.82 12.96
N THR A 76 -8.20 -12.95 13.13
CA THR A 76 -8.79 -13.61 14.30
C THR A 76 -9.73 -14.73 13.85
N SER A 77 -9.65 -15.88 14.53
CA SER A 77 -10.60 -16.98 14.41
C SER A 77 -11.80 -16.82 15.35
N VAL A 78 -11.75 -15.85 16.26
CA VAL A 78 -12.80 -15.58 17.24
C VAL A 78 -13.90 -14.72 16.59
N LEU A 79 -14.96 -15.36 16.13
CA LEU A 79 -16.21 -14.69 15.81
C LEU A 79 -16.87 -14.24 17.12
N TYR A 80 -16.84 -12.95 17.42
CA TYR A 80 -17.65 -12.40 18.52
C TYR A 80 -19.13 -12.42 18.08
N GLY A 81 -19.79 -13.56 18.29
CA GLY A 81 -21.22 -13.75 18.06
C GLY A 81 -21.54 -14.95 17.18
N ALA A 82 -22.12 -15.97 17.81
CA ALA A 82 -22.68 -17.20 17.23
C ALA A 82 -21.67 -18.19 16.63
N ASP A 83 -21.41 -19.26 17.39
CA ASP A 83 -21.22 -20.70 17.06
C ASP A 83 -20.98 -21.24 15.63
N TRP A 84 -20.54 -20.44 14.65
CA TRP A 84 -20.27 -20.90 13.28
C TRP A 84 -18.85 -21.45 13.09
N GLY A 85 -18.42 -22.35 13.99
CA GLY A 85 -17.26 -23.22 13.79
C GLY A 85 -15.97 -22.47 13.42
N ALA A 86 -15.24 -21.97 14.43
CA ALA A 86 -13.87 -21.54 14.23
C ALA A 86 -13.05 -22.71 13.67
N ILE A 87 -12.57 -22.58 12.43
CA ILE A 87 -11.63 -23.54 11.84
C ILE A 87 -10.26 -23.19 12.40
N ASP A 88 -9.72 -24.08 13.23
CA ASP A 88 -8.47 -23.92 13.94
C ASP A 88 -7.26 -24.25 13.04
N LEU A 89 -6.22 -23.41 13.11
CA LEU A 89 -4.93 -23.60 12.46
C LEU A 89 -3.81 -23.95 13.47
N SER A 90 -4.13 -24.13 14.75
CA SER A 90 -3.16 -24.39 15.82
C SER A 90 -3.38 -25.76 16.49
N PRO A 91 -2.42 -26.70 16.45
CA PRO A 91 -2.62 -28.05 17.00
C PRO A 91 -2.62 -28.16 18.55
N GLN A 92 -2.79 -27.04 19.27
CA GLN A 92 -2.71 -26.96 20.74
C GLN A 92 -3.98 -26.38 21.39
N TRP A 93 -5.07 -26.25 20.63
CA TRP A 93 -6.35 -25.75 21.14
C TRP A 93 -7.01 -26.77 22.06
N ASP A 94 -7.02 -26.48 23.36
CA ASP A 94 -7.95 -27.09 24.32
C ASP A 94 -9.11 -26.10 24.57
N PRO A 95 -10.34 -26.38 24.10
CA PRO A 95 -11.45 -25.46 24.22
C PRO A 95 -11.89 -25.23 25.68
N ASP A 96 -11.53 -26.14 26.60
CA ASP A 96 -11.97 -26.11 27.99
C ASP A 96 -11.02 -25.34 28.93
N ASN A 97 -9.89 -24.83 28.42
CA ASN A 97 -8.90 -24.13 29.23
C ASN A 97 -8.82 -22.64 28.85
N GLU A 98 -9.76 -21.84 29.37
CA GLU A 98 -9.78 -20.38 29.19
C GLU A 98 -8.45 -19.71 29.58
N GLU A 99 -7.71 -20.28 30.55
CA GLU A 99 -6.44 -19.73 31.00
C GLU A 99 -5.31 -19.93 29.98
N SER A 100 -5.28 -21.06 29.26
CA SER A 100 -4.31 -21.26 28.18
C SER A 100 -4.62 -20.41 26.96
N GLN A 101 -5.91 -20.20 26.65
CA GLN A 101 -6.33 -19.32 25.56
C GLN A 101 -5.90 -17.87 25.81
N ARG A 102 -6.16 -17.34 27.01
CA ARG A 102 -5.73 -15.98 27.39
C ARG A 102 -4.21 -15.80 27.31
N LYS A 103 -3.44 -16.79 27.76
CA LYS A 103 -1.97 -16.75 27.68
C LYS A 103 -1.48 -16.72 26.23
N LEU A 104 -2.06 -17.54 25.35
CA LEU A 104 -1.70 -17.55 23.94
C LEU A 104 -2.06 -16.24 23.24
N GLU A 105 -3.22 -15.66 23.56
CA GLU A 105 -3.63 -14.34 23.05
C GLU A 105 -2.68 -13.24 23.54
N ASP A 106 -2.33 -13.22 24.82
CA ASP A 106 -1.40 -12.25 25.40
C ASP A 106 -0.02 -12.37 24.76
N ASP A 107 0.51 -13.59 24.58
CA ASP A 107 1.80 -13.83 23.92
C ASP A 107 1.79 -13.34 22.47
N PHE A 108 0.68 -13.56 21.75
CA PHE A 108 0.51 -13.11 20.38
C PHE A 108 0.43 -11.58 20.28
N ASP A 109 -0.28 -10.95 21.22
CA ASP A 109 -0.39 -9.49 21.29
C ASP A 109 0.97 -8.87 21.64
N ILE A 110 1.75 -9.46 22.56
CA ILE A 110 3.12 -9.04 22.87
C ILE A 110 4.01 -9.16 21.62
N PHE A 111 3.95 -10.29 20.92
CA PHE A 111 4.73 -10.51 19.70
C PHE A 111 4.40 -9.49 18.61
N THR A 112 3.11 -9.27 18.37
CA THR A 112 2.59 -8.33 17.36
C THR A 112 3.03 -6.91 17.68
N ASN A 113 2.89 -6.47 18.93
CA ASN A 113 3.32 -5.15 19.37
C ASN A 113 4.83 -4.94 19.21
N LYS A 114 5.64 -5.96 19.55
CA LYS A 114 7.09 -5.91 19.36
C LYS A 114 7.45 -5.75 17.88
N LYS A 115 6.92 -6.61 17.01
CA LYS A 115 7.21 -6.56 15.57
C LYS A 115 6.71 -5.28 14.92
N ALA A 116 5.54 -4.79 15.31
CA ALA A 116 5.02 -3.51 14.82
C ALA A 116 5.91 -2.33 15.24
N SER A 117 6.50 -2.39 16.45
CA SER A 117 7.47 -1.39 16.91
C SER A 117 8.78 -1.45 16.12
N ASP A 118 9.27 -2.66 15.81
CA ASP A 118 10.47 -2.86 14.98
C ASP A 118 10.25 -2.28 13.57
N VAL A 119 9.10 -2.56 12.96
CA VAL A 119 8.72 -2.03 11.62
C VAL A 119 8.59 -0.50 11.63
N ALA A 120 8.31 0.11 12.78
CA ALA A 120 8.20 1.55 12.92
C ALA A 120 9.54 2.29 13.07
N GLN A 121 10.65 1.57 13.26
CA GLN A 121 11.97 2.17 13.48
C GLN A 121 12.37 3.23 12.42
N PRO A 122 12.14 3.03 11.10
CA PRO A 122 12.41 4.05 10.10
C PRO A 122 11.68 5.38 10.32
N LEU A 123 10.47 5.34 10.88
CA LEU A 123 9.68 6.53 11.18
C LEU A 123 10.24 7.26 12.40
N VAL A 124 10.73 6.51 13.40
CA VAL A 124 11.41 7.06 14.58
C VAL A 124 12.69 7.78 14.16
N GLU A 125 13.53 7.12 13.36
CA GLU A 125 14.81 7.67 12.89
C GLU A 125 14.63 8.92 12.03
N ALA A 126 13.55 8.98 11.24
CA ALA A 126 13.20 10.14 10.42
C ALA A 126 12.40 11.23 11.17
N GLU A 127 12.15 11.04 12.47
CA GLU A 127 11.35 11.95 13.32
C GLU A 127 9.94 12.24 12.76
N ILE A 128 9.33 11.27 12.08
CA ILE A 128 8.00 11.39 11.52
C ILE A 128 6.95 11.03 12.58
N PRO A 129 5.97 11.90 12.89
CA PRO A 129 4.91 11.56 13.83
C PRO A 129 4.11 10.34 13.34
N PHE A 130 4.00 9.30 14.16
CA PHE A 130 3.21 8.13 13.83
C PHE A 130 2.42 7.58 15.01
N LYS A 131 1.44 6.73 14.70
CA LYS A 131 0.80 5.83 15.66
C LYS A 131 0.62 4.45 15.03
N ILE A 132 0.64 3.42 15.87
CA ILE A 132 0.35 2.04 15.46
C ILE A 132 -1.14 1.78 15.75
N HIS A 133 -1.87 1.29 14.74
CA HIS A 133 -3.29 0.96 14.81
C HIS A 133 -3.47 -0.50 14.44
N ILE A 134 -3.65 -1.35 15.45
CA ILE A 134 -3.87 -2.79 15.30
C ILE A 134 -5.37 -3.05 15.45
N VAL A 135 -5.95 -3.76 14.49
CA VAL A 135 -7.34 -4.22 14.53
C VAL A 135 -7.41 -5.73 14.32
N LYS A 136 -8.31 -6.40 15.03
CA LYS A 136 -8.55 -7.84 14.87
C LYS A 136 -9.77 -8.04 13.98
N ASP A 137 -9.63 -8.81 12.91
CA ASP A 137 -10.74 -9.12 11.99
C ASP A 137 -10.48 -10.41 11.20
N HIS A 138 -11.55 -11.02 10.69
CA HIS A 138 -11.51 -12.20 9.85
C HIS A 138 -11.32 -11.86 8.37
N ASP A 139 -11.92 -10.76 7.89
CA ASP A 139 -11.73 -10.26 6.53
C ASP A 139 -10.72 -9.11 6.53
N MET A 140 -9.45 -9.44 6.26
CA MET A 140 -8.36 -8.47 6.28
C MET A 140 -8.51 -7.38 5.22
N LYS A 141 -8.97 -7.73 4.01
CA LYS A 141 -9.01 -6.81 2.86
C LYS A 141 -10.15 -5.80 3.02
N GLU A 142 -11.31 -6.24 3.50
CA GLU A 142 -12.44 -5.37 3.79
C GLU A 142 -12.13 -4.50 5.01
N ARG A 143 -11.61 -5.11 6.08
CA ARG A 143 -11.29 -4.36 7.30
C ARG A 143 -10.25 -3.26 7.05
N LEU A 144 -9.24 -3.54 6.23
CA LEU A 144 -8.23 -2.54 5.88
C LEU A 144 -8.87 -1.31 5.22
N CYS A 145 -9.74 -1.52 4.23
CA CYS A 145 -10.44 -0.43 3.53
C CYS A 145 -11.36 0.36 4.47
N LEU A 146 -12.07 -0.33 5.37
CA LEU A 146 -12.93 0.31 6.36
C LEU A 146 -12.14 1.19 7.34
N GLU A 147 -11.00 0.72 7.85
CA GLU A 147 -10.16 1.53 8.74
C GLU A 147 -9.53 2.73 8.02
N VAL A 148 -9.18 2.58 6.74
CA VAL A 148 -8.69 3.69 5.90
C VAL A 148 -9.71 4.83 5.85
N GLU A 149 -10.98 4.50 5.59
CA GLU A 149 -12.08 5.47 5.59
C GLU A 149 -12.33 6.04 7.00
N ARG A 150 -12.47 5.17 8.00
CA ARG A 150 -12.77 5.54 9.39
C ARG A 150 -11.73 6.49 9.99
N LEU A 151 -10.46 6.28 9.66
CA LEU A 151 -9.35 7.10 10.13
C LEU A 151 -9.16 8.37 9.28
N GLY A 152 -9.86 8.48 8.15
CA GLY A 152 -9.75 9.59 7.21
C GLY A 152 -8.34 9.72 6.65
N LEU A 153 -7.78 8.61 6.16
CA LEU A 153 -6.45 8.57 5.58
C LEU A 153 -6.49 9.14 4.16
N SER A 154 -5.54 10.02 3.86
CA SER A 154 -5.43 10.71 2.57
C SER A 154 -4.74 9.87 1.49
N THR A 155 -3.99 8.84 1.89
CA THR A 155 -3.32 7.87 1.00
C THR A 155 -3.04 6.61 1.80
N LEU A 156 -3.14 5.45 1.16
CA LEU A 156 -2.68 4.16 1.69
C LEU A 156 -1.43 3.70 0.95
N ILE A 157 -0.36 3.40 1.69
CA ILE A 157 0.87 2.80 1.16
C ILE A 157 0.92 1.35 1.64
N MET A 158 1.29 0.41 0.78
CA MET A 158 1.40 -1.00 1.16
C MET A 158 2.36 -1.78 0.27
N GLY A 159 2.81 -2.94 0.75
CA GLY A 159 3.53 -3.89 -0.07
C GLY A 159 2.65 -4.46 -1.20
N SER A 160 3.27 -4.81 -2.32
CA SER A 160 2.59 -5.48 -3.45
C SER A 160 2.13 -6.90 -3.14
N ARG A 161 2.75 -7.52 -2.15
CA ARG A 161 2.48 -8.87 -1.65
C ARG A 161 2.68 -8.86 -0.14
N GLY A 162 2.15 -9.89 0.52
CA GLY A 162 2.22 -10.03 1.97
C GLY A 162 2.60 -11.43 2.41
N PHE A 163 2.43 -11.69 3.70
CA PHE A 163 2.71 -12.96 4.35
C PHE A 163 2.02 -14.13 3.64
N GLY A 164 2.75 -15.23 3.40
CA GLY A 164 2.27 -16.42 2.70
C GLY A 164 2.32 -16.33 1.16
N ALA A 165 2.71 -15.19 0.58
CA ALA A 165 2.94 -15.10 -0.85
C ALA A 165 4.23 -15.84 -1.25
N THR A 166 4.13 -16.88 -2.08
CA THR A 166 5.33 -17.60 -2.57
C THR A 166 6.13 -16.72 -3.54
N LYS A 167 7.41 -16.47 -3.21
CA LYS A 167 8.36 -15.70 -4.05
C LYS A 167 8.59 -16.32 -5.44
N ARG A 168 8.20 -17.58 -5.67
CA ARG A 168 8.61 -18.37 -6.86
C ARG A 168 7.67 -18.33 -8.06
N SER A 169 6.40 -17.88 -7.96
CA SER A 169 5.42 -18.13 -9.04
C SER A 169 4.46 -16.98 -9.37
N SER A 170 4.79 -15.72 -9.09
CA SER A 170 3.81 -14.62 -9.27
C SER A 170 4.38 -13.35 -9.88
N LYS A 171 5.30 -13.49 -10.84
CA LYS A 171 5.93 -12.37 -11.54
C LYS A 171 4.85 -11.44 -12.11
N GLY A 172 4.72 -10.26 -11.50
CA GLY A 172 3.83 -9.18 -11.96
C GLY A 172 2.45 -9.07 -11.29
N ARG A 173 1.97 -10.06 -10.53
CA ARG A 173 0.61 -10.00 -9.93
C ARG A 173 0.63 -9.46 -8.51
N LEU A 174 -0.38 -8.66 -8.15
CA LEU A 174 -0.60 -8.20 -6.78
C LEU A 174 -1.04 -9.35 -5.85
N GLY A 175 -0.81 -9.19 -4.56
CA GLY A 175 -1.42 -10.02 -3.52
C GLY A 175 -2.91 -9.70 -3.35
N SER A 176 -3.68 -10.59 -2.74
CA SER A 176 -5.14 -10.44 -2.59
C SER A 176 -5.56 -9.16 -1.88
N VAL A 177 -4.88 -8.81 -0.77
CA VAL A 177 -5.17 -7.60 0.01
C VAL A 177 -4.78 -6.34 -0.77
N SER A 178 -3.62 -6.34 -1.41
CA SER A 178 -3.14 -5.20 -2.21
C SER A 178 -4.01 -4.98 -3.44
N ASP A 179 -4.38 -6.05 -4.14
CA ASP A 179 -5.29 -6.02 -5.29
C ASP A 179 -6.66 -5.46 -4.89
N TYR A 180 -7.26 -5.98 -3.81
CA TYR A 180 -8.53 -5.48 -3.29
C TYR A 180 -8.45 -4.00 -2.90
N SER A 181 -7.38 -3.59 -2.20
CA SER A 181 -7.20 -2.21 -1.75
C SER A 181 -7.18 -1.23 -2.92
N VAL A 182 -6.48 -1.56 -4.01
CA VAL A 182 -6.40 -0.71 -5.22
C VAL A 182 -7.79 -0.48 -5.84
N HIS A 183 -8.70 -1.45 -5.75
CA HIS A 183 -10.04 -1.35 -6.33
C HIS A 183 -11.07 -0.72 -5.38
N HIS A 184 -10.87 -0.83 -4.06
CA HIS A 184 -11.92 -0.57 -3.07
C HIS A 184 -11.58 0.50 -2.02
N CYS A 185 -10.31 0.90 -1.86
CA CYS A 185 -9.97 1.96 -0.91
C CYS A 185 -10.58 3.31 -1.32
N ALA A 186 -11.10 4.04 -0.33
CA ALA A 186 -11.65 5.38 -0.53
C ALA A 186 -10.59 6.46 -0.84
N CYS A 187 -9.29 6.13 -0.75
CA CYS A 187 -8.18 7.04 -1.01
C CYS A 187 -7.15 6.43 -1.97
N PRO A 188 -6.27 7.25 -2.59
CA PRO A 188 -5.20 6.76 -3.44
C PRO A 188 -4.35 5.69 -2.77
N VAL A 189 -4.04 4.63 -3.52
CA VAL A 189 -3.20 3.51 -3.05
C VAL A 189 -1.86 3.51 -3.76
N VAL A 190 -0.78 3.48 -2.98
CA VAL A 190 0.59 3.33 -3.45
C VAL A 190 1.07 1.92 -3.14
N VAL A 191 1.31 1.15 -4.19
CA VAL A 191 1.78 -0.23 -4.06
C VAL A 191 3.30 -0.27 -4.26
N VAL A 192 4.02 -0.63 -3.20
CA VAL A 192 5.48 -0.73 -3.20
C VAL A 192 5.90 -2.15 -3.61
N ARG A 193 6.78 -2.24 -4.62
CA ARG A 193 7.39 -3.50 -5.04
C ARG A 193 8.60 -3.79 -4.16
N PHE A 194 8.66 -5.01 -3.63
CA PHE A 194 9.85 -5.49 -2.93
C PHE A 194 10.87 -5.93 -4.00
N PRO A 195 12.13 -5.50 -3.90
CA PRO A 195 13.18 -5.94 -4.82
C PRO A 195 13.36 -7.47 -4.70
N ASP A 196 13.36 -8.17 -5.83
CA ASP A 196 13.73 -9.59 -5.87
C ASP A 196 15.26 -9.68 -5.88
N ASP A 197 15.87 -10.59 -5.10
CA ASP A 197 17.33 -10.85 -5.07
C ASP A 197 17.87 -11.50 -6.37
N LYS A 198 17.36 -11.14 -7.54
CA LYS A 198 17.60 -11.81 -8.83
C LYS A 198 18.10 -10.91 -9.95
N ASP A 199 18.91 -9.90 -9.63
CA ASP A 199 19.69 -9.17 -10.62
C ASP A 199 21.18 -9.11 -10.22
N GLY A 200 21.73 -10.24 -9.76
CA GLY A 200 23.15 -10.43 -9.48
C GLY A 200 23.76 -11.56 -10.33
N GLU A 201 24.46 -11.16 -11.40
CA GLU A 201 25.63 -11.83 -11.98
C GLU A 201 25.45 -13.20 -12.68
N ASP A 202 25.02 -13.15 -13.95
CA ASP A 202 25.67 -13.96 -15.02
C ASP A 202 26.85 -13.13 -15.60
N GLU A 203 27.77 -12.68 -14.74
CA GLU A 203 29.06 -12.18 -15.22
C GLU A 203 29.97 -13.38 -15.45
N LYS A 204 30.05 -13.79 -16.72
CA LYS A 204 31.12 -14.63 -17.22
C LYS A 204 32.46 -13.98 -16.86
N SER A 205 33.22 -14.66 -16.03
CA SER A 205 34.65 -14.44 -15.87
C SER A 205 35.36 -14.60 -17.22
N GLY A 206 35.61 -13.46 -17.85
CA GLY A 206 36.47 -13.31 -19.01
C GLY A 206 37.38 -12.12 -18.76
N GLU A 207 38.57 -12.41 -18.25
CA GLU A 207 39.67 -11.45 -18.13
C GLU A 207 39.96 -10.78 -19.48
N ASN A 208 39.99 -9.44 -19.51
CA ASN A 208 41.13 -8.60 -19.93
C ASN A 208 40.70 -7.20 -20.42
N GLY A 209 41.37 -6.18 -19.86
CA GLY A 209 41.91 -5.08 -20.67
C GLY A 209 41.09 -3.79 -20.83
N ALA A 210 41.47 -2.80 -20.02
CA ALA A 210 41.78 -1.41 -20.40
C ALA A 210 40.73 -0.48 -21.10
N GLU A 211 40.52 0.66 -20.41
CA GLU A 211 40.56 2.05 -20.87
C GLU A 211 39.46 2.73 -21.74
N ASN A 212 39.06 3.91 -21.24
CA ASN A 212 38.56 5.14 -21.90
C ASN A 212 37.03 5.40 -22.10
N LEU A 213 36.57 6.41 -21.33
CA LEU A 213 36.01 7.72 -21.73
C LEU A 213 34.78 7.86 -22.67
N VAL A 214 33.76 8.53 -22.09
CA VAL A 214 32.71 9.46 -22.60
C VAL A 214 31.56 8.97 -23.53
N ASP A 215 30.36 9.42 -23.11
CA ASP A 215 29.17 9.84 -23.87
C ASP A 215 28.29 8.80 -24.57
N SER A 216 27.03 8.71 -24.14
CA SER A 216 25.88 9.29 -24.87
C SER A 216 24.58 8.56 -24.54
N ASP A 217 23.55 9.36 -24.27
CA ASP A 217 22.14 9.00 -24.19
C ASP A 217 21.72 7.96 -25.23
N LYS A 218 21.21 6.81 -24.78
CA LYS A 218 20.37 5.92 -25.61
C LYS A 218 19.17 5.41 -24.82
N LEU A 219 18.08 6.16 -24.94
CA LEU A 219 16.73 5.63 -24.79
C LEU A 219 16.54 4.43 -25.71
N HIS A 220 16.17 3.28 -25.15
CA HIS A 220 15.81 2.09 -25.91
C HIS A 220 14.37 2.22 -26.41
N THR A 221 14.16 2.04 -27.72
CA THR A 221 12.83 1.99 -28.33
C THR A 221 12.18 0.61 -28.10
N VAL A 222 10.88 0.61 -27.83
CA VAL A 222 10.05 -0.58 -27.59
C VAL A 222 9.91 -1.36 -28.90
N PRO A 223 10.10 -2.70 -28.93
CA PRO A 223 9.80 -3.49 -30.12
C PRO A 223 8.28 -3.58 -30.35
N GLU A 224 7.87 -3.23 -31.55
CA GLU A 224 6.52 -3.41 -32.09
C GLU A 224 6.25 -4.92 -32.27
N VAL A 225 5.33 -5.47 -31.46
CA VAL A 225 4.83 -6.83 -31.63
C VAL A 225 3.65 -6.80 -32.59
N ALA A 226 3.81 -7.52 -33.69
CA ALA A 226 2.84 -7.67 -34.77
C ALA A 226 1.48 -8.18 -34.27
N GLU A 227 0.42 -7.55 -34.75
CA GLU A 227 -0.96 -7.97 -34.58
C GLU A 227 -1.20 -9.25 -35.40
N GLU A 228 -1.46 -10.38 -34.73
CA GLU A 228 -2.03 -11.56 -35.39
C GLU A 228 -3.53 -11.34 -35.59
N GLU A 229 -3.95 -11.20 -36.86
CA GLU A 229 -5.35 -11.18 -37.25
C GLU A 229 -6.02 -12.53 -36.89
N GLY A 230 -6.95 -12.48 -35.93
CA GLY A 230 -7.83 -13.60 -35.62
C GLY A 230 -8.92 -13.74 -36.69
N ASP A 231 -8.81 -14.80 -37.48
CA ASP A 231 -9.77 -15.19 -38.52
C ASP A 231 -11.14 -15.55 -37.90
N TYR A 232 -12.18 -14.82 -38.28
CA TYR A 232 -13.56 -15.03 -37.83
C TYR A 232 -14.23 -16.15 -38.66
N HIS A 233 -14.36 -17.34 -38.09
CA HIS A 233 -15.25 -18.36 -38.64
C HIS A 233 -16.66 -18.23 -38.03
N GLY A 234 -17.54 -17.54 -38.77
CA GLY A 234 -18.98 -17.51 -38.51
C GLY A 234 -19.63 -18.87 -38.78
N ALA A 235 -20.15 -19.50 -37.73
CA ALA A 235 -21.01 -20.68 -37.86
C ALA A 235 -22.44 -20.22 -38.19
N SER A 236 -22.91 -20.61 -39.38
CA SER A 236 -24.28 -20.38 -39.86
C SER A 236 -25.28 -21.34 -39.20
N ASP A 237 -26.43 -20.79 -38.83
CA ASP A 237 -27.66 -21.49 -38.47
C ASP A 237 -28.14 -22.46 -39.56
N LYS A 238 -28.55 -23.66 -39.16
CA LYS A 238 -29.60 -24.45 -39.85
C LYS A 238 -30.51 -25.15 -38.84
N PRO A 239 -31.85 -25.03 -38.97
CA PRO A 239 -32.82 -25.76 -38.17
C PRO A 239 -33.31 -27.05 -38.85
N GLN A 240 -34.08 -27.85 -38.10
CA GLN A 240 -34.84 -29.09 -38.42
C GLN A 240 -34.16 -30.39 -37.91
N GLN A 241 -34.85 -31.36 -37.30
CA GLN A 241 -36.28 -31.70 -37.33
C GLN A 241 -36.65 -32.65 -36.16
N GLN A 242 -37.91 -32.60 -35.75
CA GLN A 242 -38.62 -33.59 -34.92
C GLN A 242 -38.69 -34.98 -35.56
N GLN A 243 -38.64 -36.03 -34.73
CA GLN A 243 -39.34 -37.33 -34.79
C GLN A 243 -38.66 -38.28 -33.78
N ALA A 244 -39.29 -39.15 -33.01
CA ALA A 244 -40.66 -39.44 -32.59
C ALA A 244 -40.52 -40.27 -31.30
#